data_AF-A0A818EN57-F1
#
_entry.id   AF-A0A818EN57-F1
#
_cell.length_a   1.000
_cell.length_b   1.000
_cell.length_c   1.000
_cell.angle_alpha   90.00
_cell.angle_beta   90.00
_cell.angle_gamma   90.00
#
_symmetry.space_group_name_H-M   'P 1'
#
loop_
_entity.id
_entity.type
_entity.pdbx_description
1 polymer ?
#
loop_
_entity_poly.entity_id
_entity_poly.type
_entity_poly.pdbx_seq_one_letter_code
_entity_poly.pdbx_strand_id
1 'polypeptide(L)' 'MFMSVRKHCQGFIDYAPPSYFIDLYKETLDDPNILLHQYTRGYGHRRLVEAISNVYSPYFNRKIDPLNEILVTGGA' A
#
# COMPACT_ATOMS: atom_id res chain seq x y z
N MET A 1 -16.44 26.83 2.04
CA MET A 1 -15.97 27.26 0.71
C MET A 1 -15.11 26.15 0.12
N PHE A 2 -15.73 25.16 -0.52
CA PHE A 2 -15.02 24.09 -1.24
C PHE A 2 -14.87 24.54 -2.69
N MET A 3 -13.68 25.03 -3.06
CA MET A 3 -13.38 25.26 -4.47
C MET A 3 -13.09 23.91 -5.12
N SER A 4 -14.09 23.37 -5.83
CA SER A 4 -13.86 22.33 -6.83
C SER A 4 -13.07 22.96 -7.98
N VAL A 5 -11.75 22.93 -7.85
CA VAL A 5 -10.87 23.23 -8.98
C VAL A 5 -10.93 22.00 -9.88
N ARG A 6 -11.68 22.07 -10.98
CA ARG A 6 -11.66 21.02 -12.01
C ARG A 6 -10.28 20.97 -12.65
N LYS A 7 -9.37 20.20 -12.07
CA LYS A 7 -8.05 19.91 -12.63
C LYS A 7 -8.12 18.66 -13.49
N HIS A 8 -8.49 18.85 -14.75
CA HIS A 8 -8.66 17.75 -15.70
C HIS A 8 -7.35 17.04 -16.10
N CYS A 9 -6.18 17.64 -15.86
CA CYS A 9 -4.89 17.15 -16.38
C CYS A 9 -3.87 16.75 -15.30
N GLN A 10 -4.27 16.60 -14.03
CA GLN A 10 -3.32 16.25 -12.95
C GLN A 10 -3.25 14.75 -12.63
N GLY A 11 -4.26 13.96 -13.02
CA GLY A 11 -4.28 12.51 -12.79
C GLY A 11 -4.60 12.08 -11.35
N PHE A 12 -4.96 13.02 -10.47
CA PHE A 12 -5.54 12.69 -9.16
C PHE A 12 -7.05 12.48 -9.31
N ILE A 13 -7.55 11.36 -8.78
CA ILE A 13 -8.97 11.03 -8.78
C ILE A 13 -9.77 11.97 -7.86
N ASP A 14 -10.99 12.33 -8.25
CA ASP A 14 -11.90 13.24 -7.54
C ASP A 14 -13.10 12.52 -6.89
N TYR A 15 -13.11 11.19 -6.91
CA TYR A 15 -14.08 10.35 -6.21
C TYR A 15 -13.42 9.59 -5.05
N ALA A 16 -14.24 9.18 -4.08
CA ALA A 16 -13.76 8.44 -2.92
C ALA A 16 -13.24 7.05 -3.32
N PRO A 17 -12.12 6.57 -2.73
CA PRO A 17 -11.69 5.19 -2.92
C PRO A 17 -12.71 4.23 -2.29
N PRO A 18 -12.65 2.92 -2.63
CA PRO A 18 -13.43 1.90 -1.94
C PRO A 18 -13.29 2.02 -0.41
N SER A 19 -14.41 1.88 0.31
CA SER A 19 -14.47 2.15 1.76
C SER A 19 -13.47 1.32 2.57
N TYR A 20 -13.23 0.07 2.15
CA TYR A 20 -12.33 -0.85 2.85
C TYR A 20 -10.91 -0.29 3.03
N PHE A 21 -10.43 0.56 2.11
CA PHE A 21 -9.10 1.17 2.26
C PHE A 21 -9.03 2.12 3.44
N ILE A 22 -10.09 2.92 3.64
CA ILE A 22 -10.19 3.87 4.75
C ILE A 22 -10.38 3.09 6.06
N ASP A 23 -11.17 2.02 6.03
CA ASP A 23 -11.45 1.20 7.21
C ASP A 23 -10.20 0.46 7.69
N LEU A 24 -9.45 -0.21 6.80
CA LEU A 24 -8.17 -0.85 7.14
C LEU A 24 -7.12 0.13 7.67
N TYR A 25 -7.12 1.36 7.15
CA TYR A 25 -6.22 2.39 7.66
C TYR A 25 -6.58 2.78 9.10
N LYS A 26 -7.87 3.00 9.39
CA LYS A 26 -8.35 3.26 10.76
C LYS A 26 -8.06 2.10 11.70
N GLU A 27 -8.33 0.87 11.28
CA GLU A 27 -8.02 -0.33 12.06
C GLU A 27 -6.53 -0.41 12.41
N THR A 28 -5.65 -0.06 11.45
CA THR A 28 -4.20 -0.04 11.71
C THR A 28 -3.80 1.05 12.71
N LEU A 29 -4.49 2.20 12.70
CA LEU A 29 -4.28 3.28 13.67
C LEU A 29 -4.73 2.89 15.08
N ASP A 30 -5.88 2.23 15.19
CA ASP A 30 -6.49 1.83 16.46
C ASP A 30 -5.95 0.49 16.99
N ASP A 31 -5.04 -0.17 16.25
CA ASP A 31 -4.47 -1.45 16.63
C ASP A 31 -3.66 -1.34 17.95
N PRO A 32 -3.92 -2.21 18.95
CA PRO A 32 -3.20 -2.18 20.23
C PRO A 32 -1.71 -2.51 20.11
N ASN A 33 -1.26 -3.08 18.98
CA ASN A 33 0.13 -3.37 18.71
C ASN A 33 0.90 -2.10 18.34
N ILE A 34 1.52 -1.49 19.36
CA ILE A 34 2.36 -0.30 19.25
C ILE A 34 3.46 -0.45 18.17
N LEU A 35 3.91 -1.67 17.86
CA LEU A 35 4.96 -1.91 16.87
C LEU A 35 4.52 -1.60 15.44
N LEU A 36 3.22 -1.55 15.14
CA LEU A 36 2.73 -1.17 13.81
C LEU A 36 3.01 0.29 13.47
N HIS A 37 3.21 1.13 14.49
CA HIS A 37 3.54 2.55 14.36
C HIS A 37 5.04 2.82 14.48
N GLN A 38 5.86 1.77 14.57
CA GLN A 38 7.31 1.84 14.69
C GLN A 38 8.00 1.43 13.38
N TYR A 39 9.31 1.62 13.34
CA TYR A 39 10.12 1.22 12.20
C TYR A 39 9.88 -0.25 11.82
N THR A 40 9.73 -0.49 10.53
CA THR A 40 9.65 -1.82 9.94
C THR A 40 10.94 -2.14 9.18
N ARG A 41 11.01 -3.34 8.60
CA ARG A 41 12.12 -3.78 7.75
C ARG A 41 12.34 -2.77 6.62
N GLY A 42 13.59 -2.32 6.46
CA GLY A 42 13.96 -1.27 5.49
C GLY A 42 13.59 -1.57 4.03
N TYR A 43 13.62 -2.83 3.62
CA TYR A 43 13.24 -3.25 2.27
C TYR A 43 11.73 -3.52 2.11
N GLY A 44 10.91 -3.17 3.10
CA GLY A 44 9.47 -3.34 3.11
C GLY A 44 8.97 -4.25 4.21
N HIS A 45 7.80 -3.91 4.76
CA HIS A 45 7.12 -4.69 5.78
C HIS A 45 6.85 -6.12 5.28
N ARG A 46 7.11 -7.13 6.12
CA ARG A 46 7.01 -8.56 5.75
C ARG A 46 5.65 -8.92 5.14
N ARG A 47 4.55 -8.53 5.80
CA ARG A 47 3.18 -8.73 5.33
C ARG A 47 2.92 -8.12 3.94
N LEU A 48 3.54 -6.97 3.66
CA LEU A 48 3.36 -6.25 2.40
C LEU A 48 4.12 -6.96 1.27
N VAL A 49 5.40 -7.30 1.48
CA VAL A 49 6.19 -7.96 0.43
C VAL A 49 5.68 -9.36 0.11
N GLU A 50 5.15 -10.10 1.10
CA GLU A 50 4.48 -11.38 0.88
C GLU A 50 3.21 -11.22 0.03
N ALA A 51 2.39 -10.20 0.31
CA ALA A 51 1.20 -9.90 -0.49
C ALA A 51 1.56 -9.53 -1.94
N ILE A 52 2.59 -8.69 -2.14
CA ILE A 52 3.08 -8.32 -3.47
C ILE A 52 3.59 -9.56 -4.22
N SER A 53 4.40 -10.40 -3.58
CA SER A 53 4.87 -11.66 -4.18
C SER A 53 3.70 -12.53 -4.64
N ASN A 54 2.66 -12.71 -3.82
CA ASN A 54 1.49 -13.51 -4.16
C ASN A 54 0.68 -12.92 -5.32
N VAL A 55 0.55 -11.59 -5.38
CA VAL A 55 -0.15 -10.91 -6.48
C VAL A 55 0.64 -11.02 -7.79
N TYR A 56 1.96 -10.81 -7.76
CA TYR A 56 2.75 -10.73 -8.99
C TYR A 56 3.25 -12.08 -9.52
N SER A 57 3.49 -13.06 -8.66
CA SER A 57 4.03 -14.38 -9.07
C SER A 57 3.28 -15.05 -10.24
N PRO A 58 1.93 -15.04 -10.29
CA PRO A 58 1.18 -15.61 -11.43
C PRO A 58 1.50 -14.93 -12.77
N TYR A 59 1.73 -13.61 -12.77
CA TYR A 59 2.01 -12.84 -13.98
C TYR A 59 3.42 -13.10 -14.53
N PHE A 60 4.35 -13.54 -13.68
CA PHE A 60 5.71 -13.92 -14.08
C PHE A 60 5.88 -15.43 -14.30
N ASN A 61 4.80 -16.21 -14.13
CA ASN A 61 4.80 -17.68 -14.19
C ASN A 61 5.92 -18.33 -13.35
N ARG A 62 6.28 -17.69 -12.23
CA ARG A 62 7.27 -18.18 -11.26
C ARG A 62 6.98 -17.60 -9.88
N LYS A 63 7.43 -18.29 -8.84
CA LYS A 63 7.41 -17.73 -7.49
C LYS A 63 8.44 -16.60 -7.39
N ILE A 64 7.99 -15.42 -6.97
CA ILE A 64 8.85 -14.29 -6.64
C ILE A 64 9.22 -14.39 -5.16
N ASP A 65 10.51 -14.35 -4.82
CA ASP A 65 10.97 -14.32 -3.44
C ASP A 65 10.66 -12.95 -2.80
N PRO A 66 9.75 -12.88 -1.81
CA PRO A 66 9.35 -11.61 -1.22
C PRO A 66 10.48 -10.89 -0.46
N LEU A 67 11.51 -11.60 -0.02
CA LEU A 67 12.60 -10.99 0.76
C LEU A 67 13.75 -10.52 -0.11
N ASN A 68 13.97 -11.16 -1.26
CA ASN A 68 15.16 -10.94 -2.09
C ASN A 68 14.84 -10.29 -3.45
N GLU A 69 13.60 -10.37 -3.92
CA GLU A 69 13.19 -9.87 -5.25
C GLU A 69 12.19 -8.71 -5.18
N ILE A 70 11.86 -8.22 -3.98
CA ILE A 70 10.92 -7.12 -3.75
C ILE A 70 11.55 -6.09 -2.81
N LEU A 71 11.53 -4.83 -3.25
CA LEU A 71 11.94 -3.65 -2.50
C LEU A 71 10.79 -2.62 -2.51
N VAL A 72 10.38 -2.17 -1.34
CA VAL A 72 9.36 -1.12 -1.20
C VAL A 72 10.01 0.27 -1.16
N THR A 73 9.52 1.19 -2.00
CA THR A 73 10.01 2.57 -2.13
C THR A 73 8.89 3.59 -1.89
N GLY A 74 9.23 4.87 -1.80
CA GLY A 74 8.29 5.98 -1.64
C GLY A 74 7.52 6.33 -2.91
N GLY A 75 6.75 5.39 -3.45
CA GLY A 75 6.11 5.50 -4.76
C GLY A 75 6.95 4.88 -5.88
N ALA A 76 6.32 4.78 -7.06
CA ALA A 76 6.94 4.32 -8.30
C ALA A 76 7.79 5.41 -8.95
#